data_AF-A0A9D6SGX6-F1
#
_entry.id   AF-A0A9D6SGX6-F1
#
_cell.length_a   1.000
_cell.length_b   1.000
_cell.length_c   1.000
_cell.angle_alpha   90.00
_cell.angle_beta   90.00
_cell.angle_gamma   90.00
#
_symmetry.space_group_name_H-M   'P 1'
#
loop_
_entity.id
_entity.type
_entity.pdbx_description
1 polymer ?
#
loop_
_entity_poly.entity_id
_entity_poly.type
_entity_poly.pdbx_seq_one_letter_code
_entity_poly.pdbx_strand_id
1 'polypeptide(L)'
;MSPIGHLQYGWWFAHWGKFGRRERAIIALAGAGPDLDGLSLLAGGDAFLKYHHILFHNVGAVAGAMVIAGALLWRKPLAWLLTVFAFSMHVVEDYITVGWNQHPWQPFSATTVNLSNHLPNWVVQGAFQYTAMAFIVGMTVWIYVRHKRTPLEIISPALDRLIVNYAVLPWRYRCAGCTNRAHFRCDVCGKDFCAAHSRVGRRLDVQCSTCSA
;
A
#
# COMPACT_ATOMS: atom_id res chain seq x y z
N MET A 1 -3.57 -12.53 -3.64
CA MET A 1 -2.15 -12.14 -3.54
C MET A 1 -1.85 -12.00 -2.05
N SER A 2 -0.68 -11.54 -1.57
CA SER A 2 -0.57 -11.31 -0.12
C SER A 2 -1.25 -9.99 0.27
N PRO A 3 -1.73 -9.83 1.51
CA PRO A 3 -2.32 -8.56 1.96
C PRO A 3 -1.39 -7.35 1.82
N ILE A 4 -0.08 -7.60 1.88
CA ILE A 4 0.94 -6.58 1.63
C ILE A 4 0.91 -6.12 0.16
N GLY A 5 0.76 -7.05 -0.79
CA GLY A 5 0.65 -6.72 -2.21
C GLY A 5 -0.60 -5.91 -2.52
N HIS A 6 -1.74 -6.28 -1.93
CA HIS A 6 -2.99 -5.55 -2.09
C HIS A 6 -2.94 -4.13 -1.49
N LEU A 7 -2.30 -3.98 -0.33
CA LEU A 7 -2.04 -2.65 0.27
C LEU A 7 -1.18 -1.80 -0.68
N GLN A 8 -0.17 -2.40 -1.33
CA GLN A 8 0.69 -1.71 -2.29
C GLN A 8 -0.07 -1.32 -3.58
N TYR A 9 -0.97 -2.17 -4.09
CA TYR A 9 -1.87 -1.82 -5.20
C TYR A 9 -2.77 -0.63 -4.84
N GLY A 10 -3.44 -0.69 -3.68
CA GLY A 10 -4.23 0.44 -3.19
C GLY A 10 -3.40 1.72 -3.07
N TRP A 11 -2.17 1.62 -2.55
CA TRP A 11 -1.26 2.76 -2.44
C TRP A 11 -0.81 3.31 -3.80
N TRP A 12 -0.69 2.46 -4.81
CA TRP A 12 -0.46 2.90 -6.19
C TRP A 12 -1.67 3.68 -6.73
N PHE A 13 -2.90 3.19 -6.55
CA PHE A 13 -4.11 3.93 -6.97
C PHE A 13 -4.25 5.27 -6.26
N ALA A 14 -3.80 5.36 -5.00
CA ALA A 14 -3.75 6.60 -4.24
C ALA A 14 -2.82 7.68 -4.87
N HIS A 15 -1.99 7.32 -5.85
CA HIS A 15 -1.13 8.25 -6.60
C HIS A 15 -1.71 8.66 -7.96
N TRP A 16 -2.90 8.19 -8.35
CA TRP A 16 -3.56 8.59 -9.60
C TRP A 16 -4.18 10.00 -9.56
N GLY A 17 -4.20 10.63 -8.38
CA GLY A 17 -4.72 11.98 -8.21
C GLY A 17 -3.98 12.79 -7.15
N LYS A 18 -4.36 14.07 -7.03
CA LYS A 18 -3.81 15.00 -6.04
C LYS A 18 -4.56 14.87 -4.72
N PHE A 19 -4.21 13.83 -3.95
CA PHE A 19 -4.83 13.53 -2.66
C PHE A 19 -3.94 13.97 -1.50
N GLY A 20 -4.55 14.30 -0.35
CA GLY A 20 -3.84 14.48 0.91
C GLY A 20 -3.40 13.14 1.49
N ARG A 21 -2.60 13.17 2.56
CA ARG A 21 -2.11 11.95 3.22
C ARG A 21 -3.26 11.08 3.73
N ARG A 22 -4.29 11.70 4.32
CA ARG A 22 -5.45 10.98 4.85
C ARG A 22 -6.21 10.25 3.75
N GLU A 23 -6.50 10.92 2.64
CA GLU A 23 -7.18 10.30 1.51
C GLU A 23 -6.33 9.17 0.89
N ARG A 24 -5.01 9.37 0.73
CA ARG A 24 -4.12 8.31 0.24
C ARG A 24 -4.09 7.09 1.16
N ALA A 25 -4.07 7.31 2.47
CA ALA A 25 -4.12 6.23 3.45
C ALA A 25 -5.43 5.43 3.35
N ILE A 26 -6.58 6.11 3.21
CA ILE A 26 -7.89 5.45 3.08
C ILE A 26 -7.94 4.61 1.79
N ILE A 27 -7.50 5.16 0.66
CA ILE A 27 -7.47 4.44 -0.63
C ILE A 27 -6.53 3.22 -0.54
N ALA A 28 -5.36 3.38 0.06
CA ALA A 28 -4.40 2.28 0.23
C ALA A 28 -4.95 1.16 1.11
N LEU A 29 -5.50 1.52 2.28
CA LEU A 29 -6.09 0.56 3.22
C LEU A 29 -7.29 -0.17 2.61
N ALA A 30 -8.09 0.51 1.77
CA ALA A 30 -9.19 -0.13 1.06
C ALA A 30 -8.72 -1.23 0.10
N GLY A 31 -7.54 -1.07 -0.50
CA GLY A 31 -6.92 -2.12 -1.33
C GLY A 31 -6.68 -3.42 -0.57
N ALA A 32 -6.33 -3.37 0.72
CA ALA A 32 -6.21 -4.55 1.59
C ALA A 32 -7.46 -4.83 2.44
N GLY A 33 -8.56 -4.11 2.18
CA GLY A 33 -9.78 -4.18 2.97
C GLY A 33 -10.42 -5.58 2.98
N PRO A 34 -10.55 -6.25 1.83
CA PRO A 34 -11.17 -7.58 1.81
C PRO A 34 -10.41 -8.64 2.61
N ASP A 35 -9.08 -8.56 2.69
CA ASP A 35 -8.25 -9.47 3.48
C ASP A 35 -8.52 -9.43 4.99
N LEU A 36 -9.29 -8.46 5.48
CA LEU A 36 -9.72 -8.46 6.89
C LEU A 36 -10.54 -9.69 7.26
N ASP A 37 -11.13 -10.40 6.28
CA ASP A 37 -11.77 -11.69 6.53
C ASP A 37 -10.77 -12.80 6.90
N GLY A 38 -9.47 -12.61 6.60
CA GLY A 38 -8.37 -13.44 7.09
C GLY A 38 -8.15 -13.37 8.60
N LEU A 39 -8.70 -12.38 9.30
CA LEU A 39 -8.72 -12.34 10.78
C LEU A 39 -9.48 -13.52 11.39
N SER A 40 -10.32 -14.21 10.60
CA SER A 40 -10.95 -15.48 10.99
C SER A 40 -9.92 -16.55 11.40
N LEU A 41 -8.66 -16.44 10.99
CA LEU A 41 -7.57 -17.29 11.46
C LEU A 41 -7.37 -17.25 12.98
N LEU A 42 -7.70 -16.13 13.64
CA LEU A 42 -7.65 -16.02 15.10
C LEU A 42 -8.64 -16.96 15.79
N ALA A 43 -9.67 -17.41 15.07
CA ALA A 43 -10.65 -18.40 15.53
C ALA A 43 -10.31 -19.84 15.06
N GLY A 44 -9.14 -20.05 14.44
CA GLY A 44 -8.64 -21.36 14.00
C GLY A 44 -8.58 -21.52 12.48
N GLY A 45 -7.86 -22.55 12.03
CA GLY A 45 -7.67 -22.85 10.59
C GLY A 45 -8.97 -23.17 9.86
N ASP A 46 -9.91 -23.86 10.51
CA ASP A 46 -11.21 -24.18 9.93
C ASP A 46 -12.05 -22.92 9.70
N ALA A 47 -11.99 -21.96 10.64
CA ALA A 47 -12.66 -20.67 10.49
C ALA A 47 -12.03 -19.87 9.34
N PHE A 48 -10.69 -19.86 9.25
CA PHE A 48 -9.98 -19.24 8.14
C PHE A 48 -10.40 -19.80 6.78
N LEU A 49 -10.36 -21.13 6.60
CA LEU A 49 -10.74 -21.77 5.34
C LEU A 49 -12.22 -21.57 5.00
N LYS A 50 -13.08 -21.44 6.02
CA LYS A 50 -14.52 -21.23 5.84
C LYS A 50 -14.88 -19.81 5.45
N TYR A 51 -14.17 -18.80 5.95
CA TYR A 51 -14.60 -17.40 5.86
C TYR A 51 -13.72 -16.53 4.97
N HIS A 52 -12.44 -16.85 4.83
CA HIS A 52 -11.53 -16.13 3.94
C HIS A 52 -11.97 -16.34 2.47
N HIS A 53 -12.03 -15.26 1.68
CA HIS A 53 -12.68 -15.20 0.36
C HIS A 53 -14.20 -15.39 0.32
N ILE A 54 -14.87 -15.36 1.47
CA ILE A 54 -16.34 -15.36 1.55
C ILE A 54 -16.86 -14.05 2.13
N LEU A 55 -16.39 -13.64 3.32
CA LEU A 55 -17.02 -12.54 4.05
C LEU A 55 -16.85 -11.19 3.37
N PHE A 56 -15.64 -10.86 2.88
CA PHE A 56 -15.36 -9.55 2.30
C PHE A 56 -15.06 -9.55 0.80
N HIS A 57 -15.13 -10.71 0.16
CA HIS A 57 -14.89 -10.89 -1.28
C HIS A 57 -16.20 -11.02 -2.08
N ASN A 58 -17.20 -10.24 -1.71
CA ASN A 58 -18.53 -10.27 -2.32
C ASN A 58 -19.10 -8.87 -2.57
N VAL A 59 -20.15 -8.79 -3.39
CA VAL A 59 -20.79 -7.53 -3.76
C VAL A 59 -21.38 -6.78 -2.56
N GLY A 60 -21.82 -7.51 -1.53
CA GLY A 60 -22.31 -6.92 -0.29
C GLY A 60 -21.19 -6.20 0.47
N ALA A 61 -19.99 -6.79 0.52
CA ALA A 61 -18.83 -6.16 1.13
C ALA A 61 -18.37 -4.92 0.36
N VAL A 62 -18.40 -4.96 -0.98
CA VAL A 62 -18.14 -3.77 -1.82
C VAL A 62 -19.16 -2.67 -1.53
N ALA A 63 -20.46 -2.99 -1.43
CA ALA A 63 -21.50 -2.03 -1.09
C ALA A 63 -21.30 -1.45 0.32
N GLY A 64 -20.93 -2.28 1.31
CA GLY A 64 -20.58 -1.85 2.66
C GLY A 64 -19.39 -0.89 2.67
N ALA A 65 -18.31 -1.24 1.96
CA ALA A 65 -17.13 -0.39 1.79
C ALA A 65 -17.50 0.94 1.11
N MET A 66 -18.40 0.93 0.12
CA MET A 66 -18.91 2.14 -0.52
C MET A 66 -19.61 3.08 0.45
N VAL A 67 -20.49 2.55 1.32
CA VAL A 67 -21.20 3.35 2.33
C VAL A 67 -20.22 3.92 3.37
N ILE A 68 -19.31 3.09 3.90
CA ILE A 68 -18.31 3.52 4.88
C ILE A 68 -17.40 4.60 4.29
N ALA A 69 -16.86 4.36 3.09
CA ALA A 69 -16.03 5.33 2.40
C ALA A 69 -16.81 6.62 2.12
N GLY A 70 -18.09 6.52 1.76
CA GLY A 70 -18.97 7.67 1.51
C GLY A 70 -19.11 8.55 2.75
N ALA A 71 -19.30 7.95 3.92
CA ALA A 71 -19.33 8.67 5.18
C ALA A 71 -17.99 9.36 5.51
N LEU A 72 -16.87 8.66 5.29
CA LEU A 72 -15.52 9.18 5.59
C LEU A 72 -15.05 10.27 4.61
N LEU A 73 -15.51 10.23 3.36
CA LEU A 73 -15.02 11.02 2.23
C LEU A 73 -16.12 11.82 1.51
N TRP A 74 -17.23 12.14 2.19
CA TRP A 74 -18.42 12.76 1.57
C TRP A 74 -18.15 14.08 0.80
N ARG A 75 -17.12 14.85 1.20
CA ARG A 75 -16.70 16.08 0.49
C ARG A 75 -15.60 15.86 -0.56
N LYS A 76 -15.20 14.61 -0.77
CA LYS A 76 -14.04 14.21 -1.59
C LYS A 76 -14.45 13.09 -2.56
N PRO A 77 -15.35 13.38 -3.52
CA PRO A 77 -15.96 12.35 -4.37
C PRO A 77 -14.94 11.53 -5.17
N LEU A 78 -13.85 12.15 -5.65
CA LEU A 78 -12.79 11.41 -6.35
C LEU A 78 -12.03 10.43 -5.43
N ALA A 79 -11.76 10.82 -4.18
CA ALA A 79 -11.12 9.92 -3.22
C ALA A 79 -12.06 8.79 -2.82
N TRP A 80 -13.35 9.09 -2.66
CA TRP A 80 -14.39 8.09 -2.43
C TRP A 80 -14.45 7.07 -3.56
N LEU A 81 -14.58 7.52 -4.81
CA LEU A 81 -14.60 6.65 -5.99
C LEU A 81 -13.35 5.77 -6.07
N LEU A 82 -12.16 6.34 -5.84
CA LEU A 82 -10.92 5.54 -5.83
C LEU A 82 -10.82 4.57 -4.66
N THR A 83 -11.44 4.87 -3.52
CA THR A 83 -11.49 3.95 -2.37
C THR A 83 -12.35 2.73 -2.70
N VAL A 84 -13.53 2.95 -3.29
CA VAL A 84 -14.41 1.87 -3.77
C VAL A 84 -13.75 1.08 -4.89
N PHE A 85 -13.10 1.77 -5.82
CA PHE A 85 -12.34 1.15 -6.90
C PHE A 85 -11.20 0.28 -6.35
N ALA A 86 -10.41 0.77 -5.40
CA ALA A 86 -9.31 0.01 -4.80
C ALA A 86 -9.81 -1.27 -4.10
N PHE A 87 -10.88 -1.16 -3.32
CA PHE A 87 -11.51 -2.31 -2.67
C PHE A 87 -12.06 -3.31 -3.70
N SER A 88 -12.69 -2.83 -4.78
CA SER A 88 -13.23 -3.70 -5.83
C SER A 88 -12.12 -4.37 -6.65
N MET A 89 -11.03 -3.64 -6.92
CA MET A 89 -9.88 -4.15 -7.66
C MET A 89 -9.20 -5.29 -6.92
N HIS A 90 -9.18 -5.28 -5.59
CA HIS A 90 -8.71 -6.41 -4.80
C HIS A 90 -9.44 -7.72 -5.19
N VAL A 91 -10.78 -7.69 -5.21
CA VAL A 91 -11.62 -8.86 -5.57
C VAL A 91 -11.29 -9.35 -7.00
N VAL A 92 -11.10 -8.40 -7.93
CA VAL A 92 -10.71 -8.70 -9.32
C VAL A 92 -9.30 -9.28 -9.40
N GLU A 93 -8.34 -8.73 -8.66
CA GLU A 93 -6.95 -9.20 -8.62
C GLU A 93 -6.89 -10.63 -8.13
N ASP A 94 -7.62 -10.98 -7.08
CA ASP A 94 -7.65 -12.35 -6.58
C ASP A 94 -8.34 -13.33 -7.52
N TYR A 95 -9.30 -12.85 -8.32
CA TYR A 95 -9.94 -13.69 -9.33
C TYR A 95 -8.93 -14.09 -10.41
N ILE A 96 -7.98 -13.19 -10.72
CA ILE A 96 -6.99 -13.37 -11.80
C ILE A 96 -5.69 -14.01 -11.30
N THR A 97 -5.29 -13.78 -10.05
CA THR A 97 -3.93 -14.09 -9.57
C THR A 97 -3.86 -15.19 -8.52
N VAL A 98 -4.98 -15.57 -7.89
CA VAL A 98 -5.01 -16.60 -6.84
C VAL A 98 -5.84 -17.77 -7.30
N GLY A 99 -5.46 -19.00 -6.93
CA GLY A 99 -6.22 -20.21 -7.26
C GLY A 99 -7.31 -20.57 -6.24
N TRP A 100 -7.86 -19.59 -5.51
CA TRP A 100 -8.88 -19.81 -4.47
C TRP A 100 -10.23 -19.28 -4.96
N ASN A 101 -11.24 -20.15 -5.00
CA ASN A 101 -12.61 -19.77 -5.33
C ASN A 101 -13.13 -18.63 -4.47
N GLN A 102 -13.73 -17.64 -5.13
CA GLN A 102 -14.47 -16.56 -4.50
C GLN A 102 -15.97 -16.79 -4.64
N HIS A 103 -16.72 -16.20 -3.72
CA HIS A 103 -18.18 -16.30 -3.69
C HIS A 103 -18.84 -14.91 -3.79
N PRO A 104 -18.83 -14.28 -4.98
CA PRO A 104 -19.19 -12.87 -5.13
C PRO A 104 -20.65 -12.55 -4.77
N TRP A 105 -21.52 -13.56 -4.78
CA TRP A 105 -22.97 -13.40 -4.60
C TRP A 105 -23.50 -13.89 -3.25
N GLN A 106 -22.63 -14.29 -2.32
CA GLN A 106 -23.06 -14.66 -0.96
C GLN A 106 -23.69 -13.45 -0.23
N PRO A 107 -24.74 -13.65 0.61
CA PRO A 107 -25.36 -14.92 0.97
C PRO A 107 -26.48 -15.41 0.03
N PHE A 108 -26.71 -14.73 -1.09
CA PHE A 108 -27.85 -15.01 -1.99
C PHE A 108 -27.60 -16.16 -2.95
N SER A 109 -26.34 -16.41 -3.32
CA SER A 109 -25.95 -17.54 -4.15
C SER A 109 -24.58 -18.10 -3.72
N ALA A 110 -24.45 -19.42 -3.80
CA ALA A 110 -23.22 -20.14 -3.52
C ALA A 110 -22.28 -20.26 -4.74
N THR A 111 -22.61 -19.63 -5.88
CA THR A 111 -21.78 -19.67 -7.10
C THR A 111 -20.33 -19.32 -6.81
N THR A 112 -19.43 -20.19 -7.23
CA THR A 112 -17.99 -20.00 -7.13
C THR A 112 -17.45 -19.44 -8.44
N VAL A 113 -16.50 -18.52 -8.34
CA VAL A 113 -15.75 -18.00 -9.49
C VAL A 113 -14.26 -17.97 -9.16
N ASN A 114 -13.45 -18.35 -10.14
CA ASN A 114 -12.01 -18.11 -10.17
C ASN A 114 -11.48 -18.37 -11.59
N LEU A 115 -10.46 -17.62 -12.03
CA LEU A 115 -9.81 -17.87 -13.32
C LEU A 115 -9.11 -19.25 -13.37
N SER A 116 -8.64 -19.76 -12.23
CA SER A 116 -8.03 -21.09 -12.10
C SER A 116 -8.98 -22.25 -12.40
N ASN A 117 -10.29 -22.00 -12.45
CA ASN A 117 -11.27 -23.00 -12.90
C ASN A 117 -11.25 -23.16 -14.44
N HIS A 118 -10.63 -22.22 -15.15
CA HIS A 118 -10.54 -22.19 -16.61
C HIS A 118 -9.11 -22.32 -17.12
N LEU A 119 -8.11 -22.02 -16.29
CA LEU A 119 -6.68 -22.11 -16.63
C LEU A 119 -5.92 -22.95 -15.59
N PRO A 120 -4.82 -23.63 -15.99
CA PRO A 120 -3.98 -24.34 -15.04
C PRO A 120 -3.46 -23.40 -13.93
N ASN A 121 -3.42 -23.89 -12.70
CA ASN A 121 -2.96 -23.11 -11.54
C ASN A 121 -1.55 -22.51 -11.69
N TRP A 122 -0.64 -23.18 -12.42
CA TRP A 122 0.69 -22.64 -12.67
C TRP A 122 0.67 -21.37 -13.55
N VAL A 123 -0.33 -21.21 -14.42
CA VAL A 123 -0.51 -19.98 -15.21
C VAL A 123 -1.01 -18.85 -14.30
N VAL A 124 -2.02 -19.13 -13.48
CA VAL A 124 -2.62 -18.15 -12.55
C VAL A 124 -1.62 -17.72 -11.47
N GLN A 125 -1.13 -18.65 -10.66
CA GLN A 125 -0.24 -18.34 -9.53
C GLN A 125 1.22 -18.20 -9.93
N GLY A 126 1.66 -18.86 -11.01
CA GLY A 126 3.03 -18.72 -11.50
C GLY A 126 3.14 -17.50 -12.41
N ALA A 127 2.46 -17.49 -13.55
CA ALA A 127 2.63 -16.40 -14.49
C ALA A 127 1.95 -15.10 -14.03
N PHE A 128 0.64 -15.11 -13.77
CA PHE A 128 -0.10 -13.87 -13.48
C PHE A 128 0.27 -13.27 -12.13
N GLN A 129 0.32 -14.07 -11.05
CA GLN A 129 0.66 -13.56 -9.73
C GLN A 129 2.10 -12.99 -9.68
N TYR A 130 3.11 -13.70 -10.20
CA TYR A 130 4.48 -13.17 -10.17
C TYR A 130 4.65 -11.96 -11.09
N THR A 131 3.97 -11.92 -12.23
CA THR A 131 3.97 -10.73 -13.11
C THR A 131 3.35 -9.53 -12.38
N ALA A 132 2.22 -9.72 -11.71
CA ALA A 132 1.59 -8.69 -10.89
C ALA A 132 2.52 -8.21 -9.77
N MET A 133 3.16 -9.14 -9.03
CA MET A 133 4.12 -8.79 -7.97
C MET A 133 5.32 -8.00 -8.49
N ALA A 134 5.92 -8.43 -9.61
CA ALA A 134 7.03 -7.71 -10.24
C ALA A 134 6.60 -6.31 -10.68
N PHE A 135 5.39 -6.19 -11.23
CA PHE A 135 4.81 -4.92 -11.62
C PHE A 135 4.58 -4.00 -10.40
N ILE A 136 4.04 -4.49 -9.29
CA ILE A 136 3.87 -3.73 -8.04
C ILE A 136 5.21 -3.19 -7.53
N VAL A 137 6.25 -4.03 -7.53
CA VAL A 137 7.59 -3.60 -7.11
C VAL A 137 8.10 -2.49 -8.04
N GLY A 138 7.95 -2.66 -9.35
CA GLY A 138 8.29 -1.63 -10.34
C GLY A 138 7.56 -0.32 -10.10
N MET A 139 6.24 -0.37 -9.88
CA MET A 139 5.43 0.82 -9.57
C MET A 139 5.82 1.45 -8.24
N THR A 140 6.13 0.66 -7.22
CA THR A 140 6.60 1.16 -5.92
C THR A 140 7.90 1.94 -6.09
N VAL A 141 8.87 1.39 -6.83
CA VAL A 141 10.13 2.08 -7.15
C VAL A 141 9.87 3.34 -7.96
N TRP A 142 8.97 3.29 -8.95
CA TRP A 142 8.62 4.46 -9.74
C TRP A 142 8.01 5.58 -8.89
N ILE A 143 7.03 5.27 -8.02
CA ILE A 143 6.43 6.25 -7.10
C ILE A 143 7.49 6.79 -6.15
N TYR A 144 8.34 5.92 -5.62
CA TYR A 144 9.45 6.31 -4.75
C TYR A 144 10.37 7.33 -5.42
N VAL A 145 10.77 7.10 -6.66
CA VAL A 145 11.66 8.01 -7.41
C VAL A 145 10.94 9.29 -7.84
N ARG A 146 9.69 9.20 -8.30
CA ARG A 146 8.93 10.31 -8.90
C ARG A 146 8.22 11.21 -7.89
N HIS A 147 7.67 10.61 -6.84
CA HIS A 147 6.85 11.29 -5.83
C HIS A 147 7.56 11.41 -4.47
N LYS A 148 8.72 10.76 -4.28
CA LYS A 148 9.51 10.82 -3.03
C LYS A 148 8.72 10.35 -1.82
N ARG A 149 8.01 9.24 -1.98
CA ARG A 149 7.12 8.63 -0.97
C ARG A 149 7.27 7.13 -1.00
N THR A 150 7.08 6.49 0.15
CA THR A 150 6.91 5.04 0.31
C THR A 150 5.55 4.75 0.94
N PRO A 151 5.08 3.49 0.94
CA PRO A 151 3.88 3.10 1.69
C PRO A 151 3.94 3.46 3.19
N LEU A 152 5.15 3.61 3.75
CA LEU A 152 5.33 3.98 5.16
C LEU A 152 4.82 5.40 5.48
N GLU A 153 4.57 6.24 4.47
CA GLU A 153 3.94 7.55 4.68
C GLU A 153 2.58 7.44 5.41
N ILE A 154 1.91 6.29 5.28
CA ILE A 154 0.63 6.00 5.94
C ILE A 154 0.84 5.92 7.46
N ILE A 155 1.90 5.22 7.89
CA ILE A 155 2.21 4.96 9.30
C ILE A 155 2.94 6.16 9.91
N SER A 156 4.05 6.58 9.32
CA SER A 156 4.93 7.61 9.86
C SER A 156 5.59 8.44 8.75
N PRO A 157 5.19 9.73 8.58
CA PRO A 157 5.81 10.63 7.62
C PRO A 157 7.29 10.90 7.92
N ALA A 158 7.66 10.89 9.21
CA ALA A 158 9.04 11.11 9.61
C ALA A 158 9.93 9.93 9.21
N LEU A 159 9.44 8.70 9.40
CA LEU A 159 10.13 7.49 8.94
C LEU A 159 10.21 7.43 7.42
N ASP A 160 9.12 7.75 6.73
CA ASP A 160 9.07 7.82 5.26
C ASP A 160 10.14 8.78 4.73
N ARG A 161 10.19 10.00 5.25
CA ARG A 161 11.19 11.01 4.90
C ARG A 161 12.62 10.51 5.14
N LEU A 162 12.88 9.85 6.27
CA LEU A 162 14.21 9.32 6.57
C LEU A 162 14.66 8.29 5.53
N ILE A 163 13.80 7.33 5.21
CA ILE A 163 14.09 6.26 4.24
C ILE A 163 14.26 6.85 2.84
N VAL A 164 13.34 7.73 2.44
CA VAL A 164 13.39 8.43 1.15
C VAL A 164 14.70 9.22 1.02
N ASN A 165 15.05 10.00 2.03
CA ASN A 165 16.28 10.78 2.02
C ASN A 165 17.51 9.89 1.97
N TYR A 166 17.54 8.83 2.79
CA TYR A 166 18.69 7.93 2.88
C TYR A 166 18.99 7.25 1.55
N ALA A 167 17.98 6.84 0.80
CA ALA A 167 18.17 6.13 -0.46
C ALA A 167 18.16 7.05 -1.70
N VAL A 168 17.58 8.25 -1.66
CA VAL A 168 17.56 9.17 -2.83
C VAL A 168 18.69 10.19 -2.81
N LEU A 169 18.98 10.81 -1.65
CA LEU A 169 19.97 11.90 -1.58
C LEU A 169 21.38 11.50 -2.03
N PRO A 170 21.89 10.27 -1.75
CA PRO A 170 23.27 9.91 -2.07
C PRO A 170 23.61 9.98 -3.56
N TRP A 171 22.59 9.88 -4.41
CA TRP A 171 22.74 9.87 -5.86
C TRP A 171 22.81 11.27 -6.47
N ARG A 172 22.38 12.31 -5.74
CA ARG A 172 22.23 13.66 -6.29
C ARG A 172 22.95 14.73 -5.47
N TYR A 173 23.15 14.49 -4.17
CA TYR A 173 23.60 15.52 -3.24
C TYR A 173 24.83 15.07 -2.47
N ARG A 174 25.68 16.05 -2.14
CA ARG A 174 26.87 15.90 -1.30
C ARG A 174 26.62 16.58 0.04
N CYS A 175 27.32 16.13 1.06
CA CYS A 175 27.26 16.71 2.39
C CYS A 175 27.67 18.20 2.35
N ALA A 176 27.01 19.06 3.12
CA ALA A 176 27.40 20.45 3.23
C ALA A 176 28.65 20.66 4.08
N GLY A 177 28.95 19.73 5.00
CA GLY A 177 30.14 19.76 5.86
C GLY A 177 31.36 18.99 5.33
N CYS A 178 31.21 18.20 4.26
CA CYS A 178 32.31 17.45 3.64
C CYS A 178 31.95 16.97 2.22
N THR A 179 32.83 16.27 1.51
CA THR A 179 32.58 15.83 0.12
C THR A 179 31.87 14.47 -0.02
N ASN A 180 31.52 13.82 1.09
CA ASN A 180 30.82 12.53 1.09
C ASN A 180 29.38 12.63 0.58
N ARG A 181 28.79 11.49 0.23
CA ARG A 181 27.37 11.40 -0.20
C ARG A 181 26.43 11.83 0.94
N ALA A 182 25.42 12.62 0.61
CA ALA A 182 24.41 13.02 1.59
C ALA A 182 23.38 11.90 1.77
N HIS A 183 22.98 11.66 3.02
CA HIS A 183 21.95 10.68 3.36
C HIS A 183 20.76 11.32 4.09
N PHE A 184 20.94 12.50 4.66
CA PHE A 184 19.91 13.16 5.44
C PHE A 184 19.84 14.65 5.11
N ARG A 185 18.65 15.24 5.29
CA ARG A 185 18.42 16.67 5.21
C ARG A 185 18.07 17.18 6.60
N CYS A 186 18.77 18.22 7.06
CA CYS A 186 18.54 18.82 8.37
C CYS A 186 17.16 19.49 8.41
N ASP A 187 16.36 19.19 9.44
CA ASP A 187 15.01 19.73 9.61
C ASP A 187 15.02 21.21 10.05
N VAL A 188 16.15 21.70 10.57
CA VAL A 188 16.30 23.10 11.03
C VAL A 188 16.80 24.00 9.90
N CYS A 189 17.92 23.65 9.27
CA CYS A 189 18.55 24.51 8.26
C CYS A 189 18.29 24.09 6.80
N GLY A 190 17.64 22.94 6.57
CA GLY A 190 17.30 22.45 5.23
C GLY A 190 18.47 21.94 4.38
N LYS A 191 19.71 22.01 4.88
CA LYS A 191 20.91 21.54 4.15
C LYS A 191 21.07 20.01 4.24
N ASP A 192 21.78 19.46 3.25
CA ASP A 192 22.04 18.03 3.12
C ASP A 192 23.34 17.60 3.80
N PHE A 193 23.34 16.48 4.52
CA PHE A 193 24.48 15.98 5.29
C PHE A 193 24.66 14.46 5.14
N CYS A 194 25.90 14.00 5.29
CA CYS A 194 26.19 12.56 5.41
C CYS A 194 25.83 12.06 6.81
N ALA A 195 25.75 10.74 6.98
CA ALA A 195 25.40 10.11 8.26
C ALA A 195 26.31 10.50 9.44
N ALA A 196 27.56 10.89 9.18
CA ALA A 196 28.50 11.34 10.22
C ALA A 196 28.25 12.79 10.69
N HIS A 197 27.67 13.64 9.83
CA HIS A 197 27.43 15.07 10.12
C HIS A 197 25.97 15.37 10.46
N SER A 198 25.16 14.34 10.67
CA SER A 198 23.76 14.45 11.07
C SER A 198 23.44 13.44 12.16
N ARG A 199 22.57 13.81 13.09
CA ARG A 199 22.03 12.93 14.11
C ARG A 199 20.51 12.84 13.95
N VAL A 200 19.98 11.62 14.07
CA VAL A 200 18.54 11.37 14.11
C VAL A 200 18.10 11.43 15.57
N GLY A 201 17.17 12.32 15.88
CA GLY A 201 16.57 12.49 17.20
C GLY A 201 15.53 11.41 17.52
N ARG A 202 15.05 11.40 18.77
CA ARG A 202 14.04 10.43 19.25
C ARG A 202 12.72 10.52 18.50
N ARG A 203 12.40 11.67 17.89
CA ARG A 203 11.18 11.87 17.10
C ARG A 203 11.40 11.70 15.60
N LEU A 204 12.51 11.05 15.21
CA LEU A 204 12.91 10.88 13.80
C LEU A 204 13.15 12.22 13.07
N ASP A 205 13.40 13.28 13.83
CA ASP A 205 13.91 14.55 13.34
C ASP A 205 15.41 14.43 13.04
N VAL A 206 15.87 15.11 12.00
CA VAL A 206 17.30 15.13 11.63
C VAL A 206 17.88 16.49 11.95
N GLN A 207 18.95 16.50 12.75
CA GLN A 207 19.70 17.73 13.04
C GLN A 207 21.15 17.55 12.59
N CYS A 208 21.71 18.57 11.96
CA CYS A 208 23.15 18.58 11.65
C CYS A 208 23.98 19.00 12.87
N SER A 209 25.27 18.68 12.85
CA SER A 209 26.20 19.00 13.94
C SER A 209 26.23 20.49 14.32
N THR A 210 25.92 21.39 13.40
CA THR A 210 25.85 22.83 13.64
C THR A 210 24.53 23.27 14.28
N CYS A 211 23.43 22.59 14.00
CA CYS A 211 22.10 22.92 14.54
C CYS A 211 21.76 22.14 15.80
N SER A 212 22.51 21.07 16.11
CA SER A 212 22.36 20.29 17.34
C SER A 212 23.13 20.88 18.53
N ALA A 213 23.70 22.07 18.38
CA ALA A 213 24.42 22.82 19.41
C ALA A 213 23.46 23.59 20.30
#